data_AF-A0A2U1K155-F1
#
_entry.id   AF-A0A2U1K155-F1
#
_cell.length_a   1.000
_cell.length_b   1.000
_cell.length_c   1.000
_cell.angle_alpha   90.00
_cell.angle_beta   90.00
_cell.angle_gamma   90.00
#
_symmetry.space_group_name_H-M   'P 1'
#
loop_
_entity.id
_entity.type
_entity.pdbx_description
1 polymer ?
#
loop_
_entity_poly.entity_id
_entity_poly.type
_entity_poly.pdbx_seq_one_letter_code
_entity_poly.pdbx_strand_id
1 'polypeptide(L)'
;MRNVDFFSDKSEKKEKYRSSLGLYLLGGLFVYLYSIPNIFFVYFNDIWRLFAVLLCLSYFVMSAVASYIVVYSRPNYEPLETNLFFFTVCSWSMVAINLYGIQALVDQPFYQELYINLLWTQLLLILFSWIKWIPVRTRERIARIVTIILGAFIIFHMLGIFASTQGKGIYAFLFGKEVAVALIWPGLALFFSGFWTRVIMGGCIDLDITPEERARRRAEEKAREEAKMRKPSEEMLSSGRYLEYGELDYYISEGICSYREKGSKTFEDVEFLYVENGVRYFNRLDWSPPKEMILYKENGQWYCQTTGQEPERVLLPEHLEEEKQEFEIDKREYLEQAIEYRRMVPYFVEIPSDIDASKIDRYE
;
A
#
# COMPACT_ATOMS: atom_id res chain seq x y z
N MET A 1 41.70 -38.60 -17.19
CA MET A 1 40.64 -37.70 -17.72
C MET A 1 40.57 -36.49 -16.82
N ARG A 2 41.07 -35.33 -17.28
CA ARG A 2 41.09 -34.06 -16.55
C ARG A 2 40.28 -33.04 -17.35
N ASN A 3 39.30 -32.41 -16.70
CA ASN A 3 38.75 -31.08 -16.97
C ASN A 3 38.41 -30.70 -18.42
N VAL A 4 37.38 -31.32 -19.01
CA VAL A 4 36.70 -30.75 -20.20
C VAL A 4 35.60 -29.76 -19.79
N ASP A 5 35.09 -29.85 -18.56
CA ASP A 5 33.96 -29.03 -18.09
C ASP A 5 34.30 -27.55 -17.86
N PHE A 6 35.57 -27.19 -17.71
CA PHE A 6 35.97 -25.80 -17.41
C PHE A 6 35.98 -24.87 -18.64
N PHE A 7 36.02 -25.42 -19.86
CA PHE A 7 35.97 -24.63 -21.11
C PHE A 7 34.54 -24.48 -21.64
N SER A 8 33.69 -25.49 -21.49
CA SER A 8 32.28 -25.49 -21.90
C SER A 8 31.46 -24.40 -21.21
N ASP A 9 31.66 -24.26 -19.90
CA ASP A 9 30.88 -23.35 -19.05
C ASP A 9 31.12 -21.86 -19.40
N LYS A 10 32.29 -21.52 -19.97
CA LYS A 10 32.59 -20.16 -20.46
C LYS A 10 31.93 -19.86 -21.81
N SER A 11 31.89 -20.83 -22.73
CA SER A 11 31.21 -20.63 -24.03
C SER A 11 29.70 -20.54 -23.85
N GLU A 12 29.13 -21.38 -22.99
CA GLU A 12 27.70 -21.42 -22.71
C GLU A 12 27.22 -20.11 -22.04
N LYS A 13 27.95 -19.61 -21.04
CA LYS A 13 27.66 -18.30 -20.41
C LYS A 13 27.77 -17.13 -21.40
N LYS A 14 28.73 -17.18 -22.32
CA LYS A 14 28.88 -16.15 -23.35
C LYS A 14 27.72 -16.15 -24.35
N GLU A 15 27.23 -17.32 -24.73
CA GLU A 15 26.08 -17.46 -25.62
C GLU A 15 24.77 -17.06 -24.92
N LYS A 16 24.57 -17.48 -23.67
CA LYS A 16 23.45 -17.05 -22.83
C LYS A 16 23.41 -15.53 -22.65
N TYR A 17 24.56 -14.89 -22.42
CA TYR A 17 24.68 -13.43 -22.35
C TYR A 17 24.27 -12.76 -23.66
N ARG A 18 24.74 -13.24 -24.81
CA ARG A 18 24.37 -12.67 -26.11
C ARG A 18 22.88 -12.78 -26.40
N SER A 19 22.29 -13.94 -26.12
CA SER A 19 20.85 -14.18 -26.27
C SER A 19 20.03 -13.26 -25.36
N SER A 20 20.39 -13.22 -24.07
CA SER A 20 19.77 -12.34 -23.08
C SER A 20 19.88 -10.86 -23.48
N LEU A 21 21.07 -10.41 -23.88
CA LEU A 21 21.28 -9.03 -24.35
C LEU A 21 20.39 -8.71 -25.56
N GLY A 22 20.27 -9.63 -26.51
CA GLY A 22 19.38 -9.49 -27.66
C GLY A 22 17.92 -9.27 -27.24
N LEU A 23 17.43 -10.05 -26.26
CA LEU A 23 16.08 -9.88 -25.72
C LEU A 23 15.89 -8.52 -25.05
N TYR A 24 16.82 -8.09 -24.19
CA TYR A 24 16.76 -6.79 -23.52
C TYR A 24 16.78 -5.62 -24.53
N LEU A 25 17.59 -5.71 -25.58
CA LEU A 25 17.62 -4.73 -26.66
C LEU A 25 16.29 -4.72 -27.45
N LEU A 26 15.75 -5.89 -27.82
CA LEU A 26 14.45 -5.98 -28.47
C LEU A 26 13.33 -5.34 -27.64
N GLY A 27 13.36 -5.54 -26.32
CA GLY A 27 12.44 -4.94 -25.36
C GLY A 27 12.45 -3.41 -25.32
N GLY A 28 13.54 -2.77 -25.79
CA GLY A 28 13.70 -1.31 -25.83
C GLY A 28 13.87 -0.74 -27.25
N LEU A 29 13.62 -1.52 -28.30
CA LEU A 29 13.90 -1.13 -29.69
C LEU A 29 13.30 0.23 -30.09
N PHE A 30 12.08 0.53 -29.62
CA PHE A 30 11.42 1.80 -29.92
C PHE A 30 12.14 3.01 -29.33
N VAL A 31 12.87 2.87 -28.23
CA VAL A 31 13.69 3.95 -27.68
C VAL A 31 14.81 4.30 -28.66
N TYR A 32 15.47 3.29 -29.22
CA TYR A 32 16.48 3.50 -30.26
C TYR A 32 15.86 4.15 -31.50
N LEU A 33 14.78 3.57 -32.03
CA LEU A 33 14.12 4.07 -33.25
C LEU A 33 13.62 5.51 -33.11
N TYR A 34 13.07 5.89 -31.96
CA TYR A 34 12.62 7.25 -31.73
C TYR A 34 13.74 8.19 -31.27
N SER A 35 14.86 7.69 -30.73
CA SER A 35 15.99 8.58 -30.40
C SER A 35 16.65 9.14 -31.66
N ILE A 36 16.80 8.35 -32.72
CA ILE A 36 17.50 8.78 -33.95
C ILE A 36 16.85 10.01 -34.60
N PRO A 37 15.53 10.05 -34.89
CA PRO A 37 14.92 11.24 -35.44
C PRO A 37 14.94 12.43 -34.48
N ASN A 38 14.86 12.17 -33.17
CA ASN A 38 14.99 13.23 -32.16
C ASN A 38 16.36 13.91 -32.19
N ILE A 39 17.44 13.12 -32.35
CA ILE A 39 18.82 13.62 -32.43
C ILE A 39 19.04 14.48 -33.68
N PHE A 40 18.55 14.03 -34.84
CA PHE A 40 18.92 14.63 -36.12
C PHE A 40 17.91 15.62 -36.70
N PHE A 41 16.61 15.46 -36.41
CA PHE A 41 15.55 16.12 -37.19
C PHE A 41 14.51 16.87 -36.36
N VAL A 42 14.29 16.52 -35.09
CA VAL A 42 13.15 17.05 -34.31
C VAL A 42 13.57 18.18 -33.39
N TYR A 43 14.71 18.04 -32.71
CA TYR A 43 15.16 19.08 -31.78
C TYR A 43 15.88 20.23 -32.51
N PHE A 44 15.40 21.44 -32.22
CA PHE A 44 15.99 22.70 -32.70
C PHE A 44 17.19 23.17 -31.86
N ASN A 45 17.35 22.69 -30.62
CA ASN A 45 18.42 23.07 -29.70
C ASN A 45 19.37 21.89 -29.44
N ASP A 46 20.69 22.15 -29.49
CA ASP A 46 21.75 21.17 -29.24
C ASP A 46 21.66 20.51 -27.85
N ILE A 47 21.11 21.20 -26.85
CA ILE A 47 20.86 20.63 -25.52
C ILE A 47 19.92 19.43 -25.59
N TRP A 48 18.84 19.53 -26.38
CA TRP A 48 17.87 18.46 -26.52
C TRP A 48 18.38 17.31 -27.39
N ARG A 49 19.21 17.62 -28.38
CA ARG A 49 19.92 16.61 -29.18
C ARG A 49 20.86 15.79 -28.30
N LEU A 50 21.67 16.46 -27.47
CA LEU A 50 22.54 15.80 -26.50
C LEU A 50 21.73 14.92 -25.54
N PHE A 51 20.58 15.41 -25.08
CA PHE A 51 19.70 14.63 -24.23
C PHE A 51 19.17 13.35 -24.91
N ALA A 52 18.75 13.39 -26.17
CA ALA A 52 18.38 12.17 -26.90
C ALA A 52 19.56 11.24 -27.16
N VAL A 53 20.78 11.77 -27.37
CA VAL A 53 22.00 10.94 -27.42
C VAL A 53 22.21 10.21 -26.10
N LEU A 54 22.06 10.91 -24.97
CA LEU A 54 22.22 10.31 -23.63
C LEU A 54 21.16 9.25 -23.36
N LEU A 55 19.90 9.48 -23.72
CA LEU A 55 18.82 8.49 -23.61
C LEU A 55 19.12 7.25 -24.46
N CYS A 56 19.53 7.45 -25.70
CA CYS A 56 19.92 6.35 -26.60
C CYS A 56 21.09 5.53 -26.04
N LEU A 57 22.12 6.20 -25.52
CA LEU A 57 23.26 5.53 -24.89
C LEU A 57 22.84 4.76 -23.63
N SER A 58 21.98 5.35 -22.80
CA SER A 58 21.48 4.74 -21.58
C SER A 58 20.72 3.43 -21.86
N TYR A 59 20.00 3.37 -22.98
CA TYR A 59 19.33 2.16 -23.44
C TYR A 59 20.30 0.99 -23.67
N PHE A 60 21.41 1.23 -24.35
CA PHE A 60 22.42 0.19 -24.59
C PHE A 60 23.11 -0.24 -23.28
N VAL A 61 23.51 0.74 -22.45
CA VAL A 61 24.23 0.48 -21.20
C VAL A 61 23.36 -0.33 -20.22
N MET A 62 22.13 0.10 -19.99
CA MET A 62 21.23 -0.56 -19.05
C MET A 62 20.80 -1.96 -19.53
N SER A 63 20.60 -2.16 -20.83
CA SER A 63 20.34 -3.49 -21.41
C SER A 63 21.52 -4.44 -21.23
N ALA A 64 22.75 -3.93 -21.40
CA ALA A 64 23.98 -4.69 -21.16
C ALA A 64 24.16 -5.06 -19.68
N VAL A 65 23.88 -4.13 -18.77
CA VAL A 65 23.95 -4.36 -17.32
C VAL A 65 22.90 -5.37 -16.87
N ALA A 66 21.65 -5.25 -17.33
CA ALA A 66 20.58 -6.18 -16.96
C ALA A 66 20.91 -7.61 -17.42
N SER A 67 21.37 -7.77 -18.67
CA SER A 67 21.81 -9.06 -19.18
C SER A 67 23.01 -9.62 -18.40
N TYR A 68 23.96 -8.76 -18.00
CA TYR A 68 25.10 -9.18 -17.19
C TYR A 68 24.67 -9.72 -15.82
N ILE A 69 23.73 -9.04 -15.16
CA ILE A 69 23.20 -9.44 -13.84
C ILE A 69 22.55 -10.82 -13.94
N VAL A 70 21.69 -11.03 -14.93
CA VAL A 70 20.97 -12.30 -15.12
C VAL A 70 21.94 -13.45 -15.39
N VAL A 71 22.94 -13.24 -16.26
CA VAL A 71 23.78 -14.35 -16.73
C VAL A 71 24.97 -14.63 -15.82
N TYR A 72 25.61 -13.60 -15.26
CA TYR A 72 26.85 -13.77 -14.51
C TYR A 72 26.69 -13.60 -13.01
N SER A 73 25.80 -12.71 -12.56
CA SER A 73 25.69 -12.40 -11.13
C SER A 73 24.69 -13.32 -10.41
N ARG A 74 23.54 -13.62 -11.03
CA ARG A 74 22.47 -14.44 -10.43
C ARG A 74 21.86 -15.46 -11.42
N PRO A 75 22.64 -16.45 -11.90
CA PRO A 75 22.27 -17.32 -13.03
C PRO A 75 21.06 -18.25 -12.83
N ASN A 76 20.55 -18.41 -11.60
CA ASN A 76 19.53 -19.42 -11.25
C ASN A 76 18.32 -18.82 -10.51
N TYR A 77 18.07 -17.52 -10.64
CA TYR A 77 16.94 -16.87 -9.99
C TYR A 77 15.91 -16.42 -11.03
N GLU A 78 15.14 -17.38 -11.54
CA GLU A 78 14.09 -17.18 -12.56
C GLU A 78 13.12 -16.03 -12.24
N PRO A 79 12.68 -15.82 -10.97
CA PRO A 79 11.84 -14.67 -10.66
C PRO A 79 12.52 -13.33 -10.95
N LEU A 80 13.83 -13.20 -10.74
CA LEU A 80 14.57 -11.98 -11.05
C LEU A 80 14.76 -11.77 -12.54
N GLU A 81 14.98 -12.83 -13.31
CA GLU A 81 15.09 -12.74 -14.77
C GLU A 81 13.80 -12.18 -15.38
N THR A 82 12.65 -12.77 -15.04
CA THR A 82 11.33 -12.33 -15.51
C THR A 82 11.01 -10.91 -15.03
N ASN A 83 11.25 -10.62 -13.75
CA ASN A 83 10.96 -9.29 -13.18
C ASN A 83 11.86 -8.20 -13.77
N LEU A 84 13.15 -8.47 -13.98
CA LEU A 84 14.10 -7.50 -14.54
C LEU A 84 13.83 -7.24 -16.03
N PHE A 85 13.44 -8.27 -16.78
CA PHE A 85 13.03 -8.12 -18.17
C PHE A 85 11.76 -7.27 -18.27
N PHE A 86 10.71 -7.63 -17.53
CA PHE A 86 9.47 -6.86 -17.48
C PHE A 86 9.72 -5.41 -17.06
N PHE A 87 10.55 -5.21 -16.03
CA PHE A 87 10.98 -3.89 -15.57
C PHE A 87 11.63 -3.06 -16.69
N THR A 88 12.52 -3.68 -17.45
CA THR A 88 13.28 -3.01 -18.52
C THR A 88 12.36 -2.63 -19.68
N VAL A 89 11.49 -3.54 -20.11
CA VAL A 89 10.51 -3.31 -21.18
C VAL A 89 9.54 -2.18 -20.81
N CYS A 90 8.97 -2.20 -19.61
CA CYS A 90 8.07 -1.14 -19.15
C CYS A 90 8.78 0.22 -19.09
N SER A 91 10.01 0.26 -18.58
CA SER A 91 10.80 1.50 -18.50
C SER A 91 11.07 2.10 -19.89
N TRP A 92 11.48 1.27 -20.86
CA TRP A 92 11.70 1.72 -22.23
C TRP A 92 10.41 2.12 -22.94
N SER A 93 9.30 1.46 -22.64
CA SER A 93 8.00 1.82 -23.20
C SER A 93 7.58 3.23 -22.77
N MET A 94 7.80 3.60 -21.51
CA MET A 94 7.55 4.97 -21.02
C MET A 94 8.43 6.00 -21.73
N VAL A 95 9.73 5.74 -21.88
CA VAL A 95 10.65 6.64 -22.60
C VAL A 95 10.23 6.79 -24.06
N ALA A 96 9.89 5.67 -24.73
CA ALA A 96 9.48 5.66 -26.12
C ALA A 96 8.18 6.44 -26.36
N ILE A 97 7.19 6.36 -25.46
CA ILE A 97 5.94 7.14 -25.53
C ILE A 97 6.25 8.64 -25.54
N ASN A 98 7.15 9.11 -24.68
CA ASN A 98 7.51 10.52 -24.64
C ASN A 98 8.28 10.93 -25.90
N LEU A 99 9.27 10.15 -26.32
CA LEU A 99 10.04 10.43 -27.54
C LEU A 99 9.18 10.46 -28.80
N TYR A 100 8.19 9.57 -28.89
CA TYR A 100 7.20 9.56 -29.96
C TYR A 100 6.34 10.84 -29.94
N GLY A 101 5.83 11.22 -28.77
CA GLY A 101 5.02 12.44 -28.66
C GLY A 101 5.78 13.71 -29.03
N ILE A 102 7.06 13.81 -28.63
CA ILE A 102 7.94 14.93 -29.01
C ILE A 102 8.10 15.05 -30.53
N GLN A 103 8.16 13.90 -31.23
CA GLN A 103 8.21 13.86 -32.69
C GLN A 103 6.88 14.22 -33.33
N ALA A 104 5.79 13.61 -32.85
CA ALA A 104 4.46 13.81 -33.40
C ALA A 104 3.96 15.25 -33.23
N LEU A 105 4.53 15.98 -32.28
CA LEU A 105 4.15 17.36 -31.91
C LEU A 105 5.21 18.39 -32.33
N VAL A 106 6.06 18.09 -33.31
CA VAL A 106 7.12 19.00 -33.77
C VAL A 106 6.57 20.36 -34.22
N ASP A 107 5.37 20.39 -34.80
CA ASP A 107 4.70 21.61 -35.26
C ASP A 107 3.86 22.29 -34.14
N GLN A 108 3.90 21.76 -32.92
CA GLN A 108 3.15 22.26 -31.77
C GLN A 108 4.06 22.49 -30.55
N PRO A 109 4.82 23.61 -30.54
CA PRO A 109 5.92 23.84 -29.59
C PRO A 109 5.52 23.71 -28.12
N PHE A 110 4.34 24.22 -27.76
CA PHE A 110 3.82 24.14 -26.39
C PHE A 110 3.66 22.69 -25.90
N TYR A 111 3.03 21.83 -26.68
CA TYR A 111 2.85 20.42 -26.28
C TYR A 111 4.15 19.64 -26.39
N GLN A 112 5.02 19.99 -27.33
CA GLN A 112 6.36 19.40 -27.41
C GLN A 112 7.17 19.67 -26.13
N GLU A 113 7.21 20.92 -25.65
CA GLU A 113 7.86 21.28 -24.39
C GLU A 113 7.24 20.56 -23.19
N LEU A 114 5.93 20.39 -23.18
CA LEU A 114 5.24 19.65 -22.12
C LEU A 114 5.68 18.19 -22.04
N TYR A 115 5.83 17.51 -23.18
CA TYR A 115 6.35 16.14 -23.22
C TYR A 115 7.80 16.07 -22.76
N ILE A 116 8.64 17.05 -23.11
CA ILE A 116 10.03 17.13 -22.62
C ILE A 116 10.04 17.27 -21.09
N ASN A 117 9.23 18.16 -20.53
CA ASN A 117 9.13 18.37 -19.09
C ASN A 117 8.60 17.15 -18.34
N LEU A 118 7.64 16.43 -18.91
CA LEU A 118 7.10 15.19 -18.34
C LEU A 118 8.16 14.08 -18.35
N LEU A 119 8.92 13.94 -19.44
CA LEU A 119 10.05 13.01 -19.51
C LEU A 119 11.12 13.32 -18.45
N TRP A 120 11.45 14.59 -18.22
CA TRP A 120 12.34 14.99 -17.12
C TRP A 120 11.79 14.62 -15.75
N THR A 121 10.51 14.90 -15.51
CA THR A 121 9.85 14.55 -14.25
C THR A 121 9.93 13.05 -13.99
N GLN A 122 9.68 12.24 -15.02
CA GLN A 122 9.80 10.77 -14.94
C GLN A 122 11.22 10.33 -14.61
N LEU A 123 12.23 10.88 -15.29
CA LEU A 123 13.63 10.58 -15.01
C LEU A 123 14.03 10.97 -13.59
N LEU A 124 13.60 12.15 -13.12
CA LEU A 124 13.86 12.62 -11.76
C LEU A 124 13.22 11.70 -10.71
N LEU A 125 11.96 11.28 -10.92
CA LEU A 125 11.27 10.34 -10.03
C LEU A 125 12.00 9.00 -9.95
N ILE A 126 12.41 8.45 -11.09
CA ILE A 126 13.17 7.21 -11.15
C ILE A 126 14.51 7.39 -10.44
N LEU A 127 15.31 8.40 -10.79
CA LEU A 127 16.61 8.65 -10.16
C LEU A 127 16.49 8.84 -8.64
N PHE A 128 15.48 9.61 -8.21
CA PHE A 128 15.17 9.83 -6.81
C PHE A 128 14.85 8.52 -6.07
N SER A 129 14.15 7.59 -6.72
CA SER A 129 13.84 6.26 -6.16
C SER A 129 15.09 5.42 -5.87
N TRP A 130 16.18 5.63 -6.61
CA TRP A 130 17.45 4.91 -6.46
C TRP A 130 18.39 5.51 -5.41
N ILE A 131 18.03 6.63 -4.79
CA ILE A 131 18.89 7.30 -3.82
C ILE A 131 18.95 6.49 -2.51
N LYS A 132 20.06 5.77 -2.32
CA LYS A 132 20.26 4.83 -1.22
C LYS A 132 20.60 5.44 0.14
N TRP A 133 20.92 6.73 0.22
CA TRP A 133 21.18 7.39 1.52
C TRP A 133 19.92 7.95 2.20
N ILE A 134 18.75 7.91 1.54
CA ILE A 134 17.52 8.42 2.15
C ILE A 134 17.09 7.45 3.26
N PRO A 135 16.81 7.91 4.49
CA PRO A 135 16.36 7.04 5.57
C PRO A 135 15.09 6.26 5.18
N VAL A 136 15.01 5.01 5.62
CA VAL A 136 13.91 4.12 5.18
C VAL A 136 12.53 4.67 5.54
N ARG A 137 12.35 5.21 6.75
CA ARG A 137 11.09 5.85 7.17
C ARG A 137 10.67 6.99 6.22
N THR A 138 11.64 7.71 5.67
CA THR A 138 11.38 8.78 4.69
C THR A 138 10.96 8.19 3.35
N ARG A 139 11.61 7.12 2.88
CA ARG A 139 11.19 6.40 1.66
C ARG A 139 9.79 5.82 1.80
N GLU A 140 9.45 5.24 2.94
CA GLU A 140 8.10 4.73 3.23
C GLU A 140 7.04 5.83 3.18
N ARG A 141 7.33 7.01 3.75
CA ARG A 141 6.42 8.17 3.68
C ARG A 141 6.23 8.64 2.24
N ILE A 142 7.32 8.78 1.48
CA ILE A 142 7.26 9.17 0.07
C ILE A 142 6.48 8.14 -0.74
N ALA A 143 6.74 6.85 -0.53
CA ALA A 143 6.00 5.76 -1.15
C ALA A 143 4.49 5.87 -0.86
N ARG A 144 4.08 6.15 0.39
CA ARG A 144 2.65 6.38 0.71
C ARG A 144 2.07 7.59 -0.03
N ILE A 145 2.79 8.71 -0.07
CA ILE A 145 2.35 9.91 -0.81
C ILE A 145 2.15 9.57 -2.29
N VAL A 146 3.12 8.89 -2.90
CA VAL A 146 3.03 8.44 -4.30
C VAL A 146 1.83 7.51 -4.49
N THR A 147 1.56 6.58 -3.57
CA THR A 147 0.36 5.73 -3.61
C THR A 147 -0.93 6.54 -3.60
N ILE A 148 -1.04 7.57 -2.77
CA ILE A 148 -2.22 8.45 -2.72
C ILE A 148 -2.43 9.16 -4.06
N ILE A 149 -1.36 9.72 -4.64
CA ILE A 149 -1.39 10.41 -5.93
C ILE A 149 -1.82 9.44 -7.05
N LEU A 150 -1.26 8.22 -7.08
CA LEU A 150 -1.63 7.19 -8.05
C LEU A 150 -3.08 6.75 -7.89
N GLY A 151 -3.55 6.57 -6.65
CA GLY A 151 -4.95 6.22 -6.36
C GLY A 151 -5.91 7.31 -6.85
N ALA A 152 -5.60 8.58 -6.57
CA ALA A 152 -6.37 9.72 -7.08
C ALA A 152 -6.39 9.75 -8.62
N PHE A 153 -5.26 9.47 -9.26
CA PHE A 153 -5.16 9.39 -10.72
C PHE A 153 -6.03 8.26 -11.31
N ILE A 154 -6.04 7.07 -10.69
CA ILE A 154 -6.89 5.95 -11.12
C ILE A 154 -8.36 6.30 -10.99
N ILE A 155 -8.77 6.84 -9.84
CA ILE A 155 -10.17 7.25 -9.61
C ILE A 155 -10.59 8.28 -10.66
N PHE A 156 -9.75 9.29 -10.91
CA PHE A 156 -9.98 10.29 -11.95
C PHE A 156 -10.08 9.66 -13.35
N HIS A 157 -9.19 8.71 -13.69
CA HIS A 157 -9.23 7.99 -14.96
C HIS A 157 -10.50 7.14 -15.12
N MET A 158 -10.90 6.40 -14.09
CA MET A 158 -12.11 5.59 -14.10
C MET A 158 -13.37 6.45 -14.25
N LEU A 159 -13.44 7.58 -13.54
CA LEU A 159 -14.51 8.57 -13.69
C LEU A 159 -14.53 9.14 -15.11
N GLY A 160 -13.36 9.41 -15.69
CA GLY A 160 -13.24 9.88 -17.06
C GLY A 160 -13.73 8.88 -18.11
N ILE A 161 -13.40 7.59 -17.94
CA ILE A 161 -13.88 6.49 -18.80
C ILE A 161 -15.40 6.35 -18.67
N PHE A 162 -15.92 6.33 -17.44
CA PHE A 162 -17.36 6.19 -17.17
C PHE A 162 -18.17 7.37 -17.72
N ALA A 163 -17.65 8.60 -17.64
CA ALA A 163 -18.31 9.74 -18.24
C ALA A 163 -18.26 9.68 -19.78
N SER A 164 -17.16 9.16 -20.36
CA SER A 164 -17.03 8.96 -21.81
C SER A 164 -18.05 7.95 -22.36
N THR A 165 -18.40 6.89 -21.62
CA THR A 165 -19.47 5.95 -22.04
C THR A 165 -20.86 6.58 -22.04
N GLN A 166 -21.04 7.70 -21.34
CA GLN A 166 -22.25 8.52 -21.34
C GLN A 166 -22.20 9.68 -22.35
N GLY A 167 -21.21 9.71 -23.25
CA GLY A 167 -21.01 10.79 -24.22
C GLY A 167 -20.44 12.08 -23.64
N LYS A 168 -20.01 12.07 -22.36
CA LYS A 168 -19.45 13.21 -21.64
C LYS A 168 -17.96 12.96 -21.38
N GLY A 169 -17.12 13.13 -22.40
CA GLY A 169 -15.67 12.95 -22.23
C GLY A 169 -15.10 13.98 -21.24
N ILE A 170 -14.94 13.62 -19.97
CA ILE A 170 -14.44 14.51 -18.89
C ILE A 170 -13.10 15.15 -19.26
N TYR A 171 -12.20 14.40 -19.90
CA TYR A 171 -10.93 14.95 -20.38
C TYR A 171 -11.12 16.06 -21.42
N ALA A 172 -11.99 15.82 -22.40
CA ALA A 172 -12.29 16.81 -23.43
C ALA A 172 -13.09 18.00 -22.88
N PHE A 173 -13.90 17.79 -21.84
CA PHE A 173 -14.64 18.84 -21.14
C PHE A 173 -13.74 19.72 -20.28
N LEU A 174 -12.84 19.12 -19.49
CA LEU A 174 -11.96 19.84 -18.56
C LEU A 174 -10.80 20.54 -19.27
N PHE A 175 -10.23 19.91 -20.30
CA PHE A 175 -9.00 20.38 -20.92
C PHE A 175 -9.18 20.78 -22.39
N GLY A 176 -10.34 20.50 -23.00
CA GLY A 176 -10.51 20.59 -24.44
C GLY A 176 -10.07 19.31 -25.14
N LYS A 177 -10.70 19.00 -26.28
CA LYS A 177 -10.48 17.74 -27.02
C LYS A 177 -9.03 17.56 -27.47
N GLU A 178 -8.40 18.64 -27.93
CA GLU A 178 -7.03 18.62 -28.45
C GLU A 178 -6.00 18.36 -27.34
N VAL A 179 -6.12 19.09 -26.22
CA VAL A 179 -5.27 18.91 -25.04
C VAL A 179 -5.45 17.51 -24.44
N ALA A 180 -6.70 17.03 -24.36
CA ALA A 180 -7.00 15.70 -23.85
C ALA A 180 -6.29 14.60 -24.66
N VAL A 181 -6.38 14.64 -25.99
CA VAL A 181 -5.70 13.67 -26.87
C VAL A 181 -4.18 13.78 -26.73
N ALA A 182 -3.65 15.00 -26.65
CA ALA A 182 -2.22 15.21 -26.49
C ALA A 182 -1.69 14.73 -25.13
N LEU A 183 -2.48 14.75 -24.06
CA LEU A 183 -2.02 14.47 -22.69
C LEU A 183 -2.23 13.04 -22.19
N ILE A 184 -3.07 12.22 -22.85
CA ILE A 184 -3.34 10.85 -22.41
C ILE A 184 -2.06 10.02 -22.31
N TRP A 185 -1.26 10.00 -23.38
CA TRP A 185 -0.06 9.18 -23.46
C TRP A 185 1.03 9.55 -22.44
N PRO A 186 1.43 10.83 -22.28
CA PRO A 186 2.44 11.20 -21.30
C PRO A 186 1.88 11.15 -19.88
N GLY A 187 0.57 11.31 -19.68
CA GLY A 187 -0.12 11.04 -18.42
C GLY A 187 0.00 9.58 -17.99
N LEU A 188 -0.23 8.63 -18.91
CA LEU A 188 -0.01 7.20 -18.65
C LEU A 188 1.46 6.91 -18.35
N ALA A 189 2.40 7.47 -19.11
CA ALA A 189 3.84 7.30 -18.83
C ALA A 189 4.24 7.86 -17.46
N LEU A 190 3.67 8.99 -17.04
CA LEU A 190 3.90 9.57 -15.72
C LEU A 190 3.31 8.69 -14.60
N PHE A 191 2.11 8.16 -14.80
CA PHE A 191 1.49 7.21 -13.87
C PHE A 191 2.37 5.98 -13.64
N PHE A 192 2.84 5.33 -14.72
CA PHE A 192 3.72 4.17 -14.60
C PHE A 192 5.07 4.53 -13.96
N SER A 193 5.60 5.73 -14.20
CA SER A 193 6.83 6.20 -13.53
C SER A 193 6.63 6.42 -12.03
N GLY A 194 5.47 6.96 -11.62
CA GLY A 194 5.08 7.05 -10.22
C GLY A 194 4.90 5.68 -9.59
N PHE A 195 4.24 4.75 -10.28
CA PHE A 195 4.09 3.36 -9.85
C PHE A 195 5.46 2.68 -9.62
N TRP A 196 6.42 2.88 -10.52
CA TRP A 196 7.79 2.40 -10.34
C TRP A 196 8.53 3.05 -9.19
N THR A 197 8.38 4.35 -9.01
CA THR A 197 8.92 5.04 -7.83
C THR A 197 8.39 4.39 -6.55
N ARG A 198 7.10 4.04 -6.50
CA ARG A 198 6.49 3.34 -5.37
C ARG A 198 7.03 1.92 -5.18
N VAL A 199 7.23 1.17 -6.25
CA VAL A 199 7.75 -0.20 -6.17
C VAL A 199 9.19 -0.21 -5.67
N ILE A 200 10.05 0.67 -6.19
CA ILE A 200 11.44 0.77 -5.75
C ILE A 200 11.52 1.30 -4.32
N MET A 201 10.81 2.39 -4.01
CA MET A 201 10.89 3.02 -2.69
C MET A 201 10.17 2.24 -1.58
N GLY A 202 9.21 1.37 -1.90
CA GLY A 202 8.43 0.65 -0.89
C GLY A 202 8.56 -0.87 -0.94
N GLY A 203 8.65 -1.47 -2.13
CA GLY A 203 8.79 -2.93 -2.31
C GLY A 203 10.24 -3.41 -2.29
N CYS A 204 11.18 -2.62 -2.82
CA CYS A 204 12.60 -2.98 -2.79
C CYS A 204 13.32 -2.56 -1.50
N ILE A 205 12.61 -2.00 -0.52
CA ILE A 205 13.20 -1.66 0.77
C ILE A 205 13.86 -2.92 1.37
N ASP A 206 13.17 -4.07 1.37
CA ASP A 206 13.68 -5.32 1.95
C ASP A 206 14.97 -5.85 1.33
N LEU A 207 15.26 -5.47 0.09
CA LEU A 207 16.50 -5.85 -0.61
C LEU A 207 17.69 -4.99 -0.20
N ASP A 208 17.45 -3.78 0.32
CA ASP A 208 18.47 -2.78 0.64
C ASP A 208 18.65 -2.55 2.15
N ILE A 209 17.81 -3.14 3.02
CA ILE A 209 17.95 -3.04 4.48
C ILE A 209 19.04 -3.99 4.98
N THR A 210 19.96 -3.49 5.82
CA THR A 210 20.95 -4.33 6.50
C THR A 210 20.27 -5.28 7.50
N PRO A 211 20.83 -6.46 7.78
CA PRO A 211 20.27 -7.38 8.78
C PRO A 211 20.05 -6.72 10.16
N GLU A 212 20.93 -5.79 10.54
CA GLU A 212 20.84 -4.99 11.77
C GLU A 212 19.63 -4.06 11.78
N GLU A 213 19.40 -3.33 10.70
CA GLU A 213 18.27 -2.41 10.58
C GLU A 213 16.93 -3.17 10.53
N ARG A 214 16.92 -4.38 9.94
CA ARG A 214 15.76 -5.28 9.96
C ARG A 214 15.48 -5.80 11.36
N ALA A 215 16.51 -6.20 12.11
CA ALA A 215 16.38 -6.63 13.50
C ALA A 215 15.91 -5.48 14.40
N ARG A 216 16.46 -4.28 14.23
CA ARG A 216 16.04 -3.07 14.93
C ARG A 216 14.57 -2.76 14.69
N ARG A 217 14.10 -2.84 13.44
CA ARG A 217 12.69 -2.57 13.13
C ARG A 217 11.73 -3.59 13.73
N ARG A 218 12.05 -4.89 13.66
CA ARG A 218 11.26 -5.91 14.35
C ARG A 218 11.25 -5.70 15.86
N ALA A 219 12.38 -5.31 16.44
CA ALA A 219 12.47 -5.00 17.86
C ALA A 219 11.67 -3.74 18.23
N GLU A 220 11.70 -2.68 17.41
CA GLU A 220 10.91 -1.47 17.61
C GLU A 220 9.41 -1.71 17.44
N GLU A 221 9.00 -2.52 16.46
CA GLU A 221 7.60 -2.88 16.21
C GLU A 221 7.08 -3.76 17.34
N LYS A 222 7.82 -4.80 17.71
CA LYS A 222 7.52 -5.62 18.88
C LYS A 222 7.51 -4.81 20.18
N ALA A 223 8.44 -3.87 20.35
CA ALA A 223 8.45 -2.98 21.51
C ALA A 223 7.29 -1.97 21.49
N ARG A 224 6.76 -1.57 20.33
CA ARG A 224 5.56 -0.72 20.23
C ARG A 224 4.30 -1.50 20.50
N GLU A 225 4.17 -2.72 19.96
CA GLU A 225 3.06 -3.63 20.25
C GLU A 225 3.06 -4.00 21.74
N GLU A 226 4.23 -4.38 22.27
CA GLU A 226 4.39 -4.64 23.71
C GLU A 226 4.15 -3.36 24.53
N ALA A 227 4.60 -2.17 24.11
CA ALA A 227 4.36 -0.93 24.87
C ALA A 227 2.89 -0.46 24.81
N LYS A 228 2.16 -0.79 23.75
CA LYS A 228 0.70 -0.60 23.69
C LYS A 228 -0.02 -1.52 24.67
N MET A 229 0.42 -2.78 24.76
CA MET A 229 -0.16 -3.79 25.66
C MET A 229 0.29 -3.66 27.13
N ARG A 230 1.51 -3.15 27.40
CA ARG A 230 2.16 -3.16 28.72
C ARG A 230 1.79 -1.98 29.63
N LYS A 231 1.49 -0.80 29.07
CA LYS A 231 1.46 0.42 29.89
C LYS A 231 0.40 0.43 31.00
N PRO A 232 -0.81 -0.12 30.81
CA PRO A 232 -1.76 -0.32 31.91
C PRO A 232 -1.52 -1.63 32.70
N SER A 233 -1.08 -2.71 32.03
CA SER A 233 -1.10 -4.07 32.59
C SER A 233 0.09 -4.43 33.48
N GLU A 234 1.31 -3.94 33.22
CA GLU A 234 2.51 -4.31 34.02
C GLU A 234 2.50 -3.68 35.42
N GLU A 235 2.01 -2.44 35.56
CA GLU A 235 1.85 -1.78 36.86
C GLU A 235 0.78 -2.48 37.71
N MET A 236 -0.29 -2.98 37.07
CA MET A 236 -1.34 -3.76 37.74
C MET A 236 -0.88 -5.18 38.12
N LEU A 237 -0.15 -5.86 37.23
CA LEU A 237 0.42 -7.18 37.51
C LEU A 237 1.43 -7.13 38.65
N SER A 238 2.27 -6.10 38.71
CA SER A 238 3.25 -5.90 39.78
C SER A 238 2.60 -5.46 41.11
N SER A 239 1.50 -4.71 41.07
CA SER A 239 0.77 -4.29 42.28
C SER A 239 -0.22 -5.34 42.81
N GLY A 240 -0.45 -6.45 42.09
CA GLY A 240 -1.39 -7.50 42.49
C GLY A 240 -2.87 -7.13 42.33
N ARG A 241 -3.17 -5.92 41.85
CA ARG A 241 -4.54 -5.41 41.67
C ARG A 241 -5.39 -6.24 40.71
N TYR A 242 -4.76 -6.99 39.80
CA TYR A 242 -5.45 -7.94 38.92
C TYR A 242 -6.19 -9.06 39.68
N LEU A 243 -5.83 -9.35 40.94
CA LEU A 243 -6.57 -10.30 41.79
C LEU A 243 -7.90 -9.71 42.30
N GLU A 244 -8.02 -8.38 42.31
CA GLU A 244 -9.14 -7.66 42.90
C GLU A 244 -10.11 -7.15 41.82
N TYR A 245 -9.60 -6.80 40.64
CA TYR A 245 -10.32 -6.17 39.54
C TYR A 245 -10.05 -6.83 38.19
N GLY A 246 -11.07 -6.85 37.32
CA GLY A 246 -10.88 -7.01 35.89
C GLY A 246 -10.42 -5.71 35.23
N GLU A 247 -10.03 -5.76 33.97
CA GLU A 247 -9.57 -4.61 33.19
C GLU A 247 -10.23 -4.64 31.80
N LEU A 248 -10.78 -3.52 31.37
CA LEU A 248 -11.35 -3.38 30.03
C LEU A 248 -10.73 -2.15 29.36
N ASP A 249 -9.92 -2.39 28.34
CA ASP A 249 -9.38 -1.37 27.46
C ASP A 249 -10.33 -1.16 26.27
N TYR A 250 -11.23 -0.21 26.47
CA TYR A 250 -12.25 0.19 25.51
C TYR A 250 -11.66 1.21 24.53
N TYR A 251 -10.82 0.78 23.57
CA TYR A 251 -10.19 1.71 22.62
C TYR A 251 -11.11 2.00 21.43
N ILE A 252 -11.46 3.27 21.25
CA ILE A 252 -12.64 3.73 20.51
C ILE A 252 -12.46 3.77 18.97
N SER A 253 -11.30 3.43 18.41
CA SER A 253 -11.03 3.63 16.97
C SER A 253 -11.05 2.40 16.06
N GLU A 254 -11.18 1.18 16.56
CA GLU A 254 -11.08 -0.03 15.69
C GLU A 254 -12.06 -1.17 16.04
N GLY A 255 -13.08 -0.93 16.88
CA GLY A 255 -14.18 -1.88 17.15
C GLY A 255 -13.82 -3.11 18.00
N ILE A 256 -12.52 -3.46 18.07
CA ILE A 256 -11.99 -4.52 18.93
C ILE A 256 -11.34 -3.87 20.16
N CYS A 257 -11.84 -4.25 21.31
CA CYS A 257 -11.37 -3.87 22.64
C CYS A 257 -10.68 -5.07 23.30
N SER A 258 -9.92 -4.83 24.36
CA SER A 258 -9.26 -5.90 25.11
C SER A 258 -9.78 -5.96 26.53
N TYR A 259 -10.14 -7.16 26.99
CA TYR A 259 -10.62 -7.39 28.35
C TYR A 259 -9.74 -8.41 29.07
N ARG A 260 -9.56 -8.24 30.38
CA ARG A 260 -8.92 -9.20 31.27
C ARG A 260 -9.83 -9.44 32.45
N GLU A 261 -10.26 -10.68 32.60
CA GLU A 261 -11.05 -11.14 33.74
C GLU A 261 -10.27 -11.01 35.05
N LYS A 262 -10.99 -10.71 36.14
CA LYS A 262 -10.40 -10.68 37.48
C LYS A 262 -9.69 -11.99 37.80
N GLY A 263 -8.46 -11.90 38.30
CA GLY A 263 -7.60 -13.03 38.63
C GLY A 263 -6.85 -13.62 37.44
N SER A 264 -7.20 -13.24 36.21
CA SER A 264 -6.49 -13.65 35.00
C SER A 264 -5.22 -12.82 34.79
N LYS A 265 -4.23 -13.43 34.13
CA LYS A 265 -3.01 -12.75 33.64
C LYS A 265 -3.04 -12.51 32.13
N THR A 266 -4.07 -12.99 31.44
CA THR A 266 -4.19 -12.93 29.99
C THR A 266 -5.37 -12.07 29.59
N PHE A 267 -5.17 -11.26 28.56
CA PHE A 267 -6.23 -10.51 27.91
C PHE A 267 -6.90 -11.37 26.84
N GLU A 268 -8.15 -11.05 26.57
CA GLU A 268 -8.97 -11.58 25.50
C GLU A 268 -9.53 -10.42 24.67
N ASP A 269 -9.90 -10.74 23.43
CA ASP A 269 -10.48 -9.77 22.50
C ASP A 269 -12.01 -9.73 22.68
N VAL A 270 -12.54 -8.52 22.80
CA VAL A 270 -13.97 -8.26 22.92
C VAL A 270 -14.41 -7.19 21.92
N GLU A 271 -15.52 -7.40 21.25
CA GLU A 271 -16.04 -6.46 20.26
C GLU A 271 -17.11 -5.58 20.90
N PHE A 272 -17.03 -4.26 20.71
CA PHE A 272 -18.09 -3.35 21.13
C PHE A 272 -19.26 -3.38 20.15
N LEU A 273 -20.48 -3.46 20.68
CA LEU A 273 -21.69 -3.54 19.87
C LEU A 273 -22.47 -2.22 19.85
N TYR A 274 -23.01 -1.81 20.99
CA TYR A 274 -23.88 -0.64 21.12
C TYR A 274 -24.04 -0.20 22.57
N VAL A 275 -24.67 0.97 22.76
CA VAL A 275 -25.14 1.44 24.07
C VAL A 275 -26.67 1.47 24.13
N GLU A 276 -27.23 0.98 25.23
CA GLU A 276 -28.67 1.05 25.51
C GLU A 276 -28.86 1.40 27.00
N ASN A 277 -29.62 2.47 27.27
CA ASN A 277 -29.92 2.94 28.64
C ASN A 277 -28.68 3.16 29.54
N GLY A 278 -27.55 3.56 28.96
CA GLY A 278 -26.29 3.78 29.68
C GLY A 278 -25.48 2.52 29.96
N VAL A 279 -25.96 1.35 29.53
CA VAL A 279 -25.26 0.07 29.54
C VAL A 279 -24.59 -0.14 28.18
N ARG A 280 -23.31 -0.51 28.19
CA ARG A 280 -22.54 -0.80 26.96
C ARG A 280 -22.49 -2.31 26.76
N TYR A 281 -22.79 -2.75 25.55
CA TYR A 281 -22.87 -4.16 25.19
C TYR A 281 -21.65 -4.57 24.36
N PHE A 282 -21.09 -5.71 24.71
CA PHE A 282 -19.90 -6.29 24.10
C PHE A 282 -20.11 -7.76 23.75
N ASN A 283 -19.36 -8.24 22.78
CA ASN A 283 -19.28 -9.62 22.37
C ASN A 283 -17.90 -10.19 22.72
N ARG A 284 -17.84 -11.22 23.60
CA ARG A 284 -16.58 -11.91 23.94
C ARG A 284 -16.28 -12.96 22.87
N LEU A 285 -15.28 -12.69 22.03
CA LEU A 285 -14.99 -13.47 20.82
C LEU A 285 -14.32 -14.82 21.10
N ASP A 286 -13.64 -14.95 22.25
CA ASP A 286 -12.91 -16.17 22.63
C ASP A 286 -13.83 -17.32 23.09
N TRP A 287 -15.15 -17.10 23.12
CA TRP A 287 -16.15 -18.09 23.51
C TRP A 287 -16.87 -18.66 22.27
N SER A 288 -17.16 -19.96 22.27
CA SER A 288 -17.92 -20.63 21.22
C SER A 288 -19.12 -21.40 21.83
N PRO A 289 -20.37 -20.94 21.66
CA PRO A 289 -20.76 -19.71 20.96
C PRO A 289 -20.32 -18.44 21.72
N PRO A 290 -20.24 -17.29 21.02
CA PRO A 290 -19.87 -16.02 21.64
C PRO A 290 -20.82 -15.62 22.78
N LYS A 291 -20.27 -14.95 23.79
CA LYS A 291 -21.02 -14.54 24.98
C LYS A 291 -21.20 -13.04 25.07
N GLU A 292 -22.38 -12.65 25.54
CA GLU A 292 -22.67 -11.27 25.91
C GLU A 292 -21.87 -10.87 27.15
N MET A 293 -21.27 -9.69 27.07
CA MET A 293 -20.71 -8.97 28.20
C MET A 293 -21.27 -7.57 28.23
N ILE A 294 -21.70 -7.11 29.40
CA ILE A 294 -22.17 -5.74 29.61
C ILE A 294 -21.23 -4.97 30.52
N LEU A 295 -21.04 -3.69 30.23
CA LEU A 295 -20.35 -2.73 31.08
C LEU A 295 -21.35 -1.69 31.58
N TYR A 296 -21.47 -1.57 32.90
CA TYR A 296 -22.37 -0.61 33.54
C TYR A 296 -21.72 0.04 34.76
N LYS A 297 -22.29 1.18 35.20
CA LYS A 297 -21.82 1.91 36.38
C LYS A 297 -22.86 1.82 37.49
N GLU A 298 -22.45 1.34 38.66
CA GLU A 298 -23.29 1.24 39.86
C GLU A 298 -22.55 1.84 41.05
N ASN A 299 -23.20 2.74 41.79
CA ASN A 299 -22.62 3.43 42.96
C ASN A 299 -21.25 4.08 42.69
N GLY A 300 -21.05 4.63 41.49
CA GLY A 300 -19.81 5.29 41.09
C GLY A 300 -18.70 4.35 40.62
N GLN A 301 -18.89 3.04 40.66
CA GLN A 301 -17.91 2.03 40.25
C GLN A 301 -18.36 1.32 38.96
N TRP A 302 -17.40 0.89 38.15
CA TRP A 302 -17.64 0.17 36.92
C TRP A 302 -17.65 -1.33 37.16
N TYR A 303 -18.60 -2.00 36.51
CA TYR A 303 -18.76 -3.44 36.55
C TYR A 303 -18.87 -4.00 35.14
N CYS A 304 -18.18 -5.11 34.90
CA CYS A 304 -18.47 -5.99 33.77
C CYS A 304 -19.27 -7.19 34.27
N GLN A 305 -20.26 -7.60 33.49
CA GLN A 305 -20.97 -8.85 33.72
C GLN A 305 -21.04 -9.62 32.41
N THR A 306 -20.47 -10.82 32.41
CA THR A 306 -20.65 -11.78 31.31
C THR A 306 -21.85 -12.66 31.61
N THR A 307 -22.63 -13.01 30.60
CA THR A 307 -23.83 -13.84 30.78
C THR A 307 -23.49 -15.19 31.42
N GLY A 308 -24.18 -15.47 32.54
CA GLY A 308 -23.96 -16.65 33.38
C GLY A 308 -22.82 -16.53 34.39
N GLN A 309 -22.19 -15.36 34.52
CA GLN A 309 -21.19 -15.05 35.54
C GLN A 309 -21.68 -13.93 36.47
N GLU A 310 -21.15 -13.91 37.69
CA GLU A 310 -21.38 -12.82 38.63
C GLU A 310 -20.71 -11.53 38.12
N PRO A 311 -21.29 -10.35 38.38
CA PRO A 311 -20.66 -9.10 38.03
C PRO A 311 -19.32 -8.92 38.75
N GLU A 312 -18.32 -8.43 38.03
CA GLU A 312 -17.02 -8.12 38.58
C GLU A 312 -16.67 -6.64 38.42
N ARG A 313 -15.92 -6.12 39.40
CA ARG A 313 -15.43 -4.75 39.35
C ARG A 313 -14.34 -4.66 38.30
N VAL A 314 -14.44 -3.65 37.45
CA VAL A 314 -13.45 -3.43 36.39
C VAL A 314 -12.85 -2.04 36.48
N LEU A 315 -11.59 -1.96 36.09
CA LEU A 315 -10.91 -0.69 35.86
C LEU A 315 -10.98 -0.35 34.38
N LEU A 316 -11.31 0.91 34.11
CA LEU A 316 -11.24 1.50 32.78
C LEU A 316 -10.03 2.43 32.72
N PRO A 317 -9.36 2.55 31.57
CA PRO A 317 -8.33 3.57 31.33
C PRO A 317 -8.75 4.99 31.75
N GLU A 318 -7.82 5.77 32.33
CA GLU A 318 -8.10 7.11 32.88
C GLU A 318 -8.62 8.12 31.84
N HIS A 319 -8.24 7.97 30.57
CA HIS A 319 -8.64 8.86 29.47
C HIS A 319 -10.09 8.64 29.00
N LEU A 320 -10.73 7.55 29.44
CA LEU A 320 -12.05 7.18 28.94
C LEU A 320 -13.18 8.03 29.48
N GLU A 321 -13.07 8.72 30.63
CA GLU A 321 -14.19 9.52 31.13
C GLU A 321 -14.51 10.77 30.28
N GLU A 322 -13.56 11.24 29.46
CA GLU A 322 -13.70 12.45 28.63
C GLU A 322 -14.10 12.16 27.16
N GLU A 323 -13.76 11.00 26.60
CA GLU A 323 -13.94 10.67 25.16
C GLU A 323 -15.23 9.86 24.84
N LYS A 324 -16.08 9.53 25.83
CA LYS A 324 -17.21 8.57 25.68
C LYS A 324 -18.27 8.95 24.63
N GLN A 325 -18.49 10.24 24.37
CA GLN A 325 -19.69 10.70 23.67
C GLN A 325 -19.58 10.72 22.14
N GLU A 326 -18.38 10.64 21.57
CA GLU A 326 -18.19 10.91 20.14
C GLU A 326 -18.37 9.65 19.25
N PHE A 327 -18.42 8.45 19.82
CA PHE A 327 -18.40 7.17 19.08
C PHE A 327 -19.38 6.10 19.58
N GLU A 328 -20.10 6.34 20.68
CA GLU A 328 -21.12 5.42 21.19
C GLU A 328 -22.35 5.47 20.26
N ILE A 329 -22.55 4.39 19.51
CA ILE A 329 -23.75 4.20 18.68
C ILE A 329 -24.85 3.51 19.49
N ASP A 330 -26.10 3.87 19.20
CA ASP A 330 -27.24 3.18 19.80
C ASP A 330 -27.52 1.84 19.10
N LYS A 331 -28.36 1.01 19.73
CA LYS A 331 -28.72 -0.32 19.24
C LYS A 331 -29.36 -0.28 17.84
N ARG A 332 -30.14 0.75 17.54
CA ARG A 332 -30.81 0.87 16.24
C ARG A 332 -29.77 1.17 15.16
N GLU A 333 -28.90 2.14 15.40
CA GLU A 333 -27.82 2.49 14.50
C GLU A 333 -26.88 1.29 14.24
N TYR A 334 -26.52 0.54 15.29
CA TYR A 334 -25.75 -0.69 15.16
C TYR A 334 -26.41 -1.72 14.23
N LEU A 335 -27.72 -1.97 14.38
CA LEU A 335 -28.45 -2.93 13.54
C LEU A 335 -28.63 -2.43 12.10
N GLU A 336 -28.85 -1.13 11.90
CA GLU A 336 -28.91 -0.51 10.57
C GLU A 336 -27.57 -0.63 9.84
N GLN A 337 -26.46 -0.35 10.53
CA GLN A 337 -25.10 -0.59 10.02
C GLN A 337 -24.85 -2.07 9.75
N ALA A 338 -25.34 -2.98 10.60
CA ALA A 338 -25.18 -4.41 10.38
C ALA A 338 -25.87 -4.87 9.09
N ILE A 339 -27.04 -4.32 8.75
CA ILE A 339 -27.74 -4.60 7.49
C ILE A 339 -27.01 -3.98 6.30
N GLU A 340 -26.61 -2.71 6.40
CA GLU A 340 -25.95 -1.97 5.32
C GLU A 340 -24.62 -2.62 4.94
N TYR A 341 -23.81 -2.96 5.94
CA TYR A 341 -22.46 -3.49 5.78
C TYR A 341 -22.38 -5.01 5.86
N ARG A 342 -23.51 -5.72 6.01
CA ARG A 342 -23.60 -7.18 6.20
C ARG A 342 -22.67 -7.69 7.31
N ARG A 343 -22.72 -7.04 8.48
CA ARG A 343 -21.98 -7.51 9.66
C ARG A 343 -22.77 -8.61 10.37
N MET A 344 -22.05 -9.60 10.89
CA MET A 344 -22.66 -10.64 11.72
C MET A 344 -23.09 -10.04 13.05
N VAL A 345 -24.30 -10.39 13.50
CA VAL A 345 -24.90 -9.93 14.75
C VAL A 345 -24.99 -11.12 15.72
N PRO A 346 -24.45 -11.02 16.94
CA PRO A 346 -24.53 -12.11 17.92
C PRO A 346 -25.98 -12.47 18.24
N TYR A 347 -26.27 -13.76 18.47
CA TYR A 347 -27.66 -14.22 18.72
C TYR A 347 -28.33 -13.56 19.93
N PHE A 348 -27.55 -13.21 20.95
CA PHE A 348 -28.06 -12.54 22.14
C PHE A 348 -28.55 -11.11 21.88
N VAL A 349 -28.18 -10.49 20.75
CA VAL A 349 -28.70 -9.18 20.38
C VAL A 349 -30.14 -9.32 19.89
N GLU A 350 -31.08 -8.80 20.67
CA GLU A 350 -32.49 -8.73 20.33
C GLU A 350 -32.74 -7.77 19.16
N ILE A 351 -33.52 -8.20 18.17
CA ILE A 351 -33.89 -7.39 17.00
C ILE A 351 -35.29 -6.80 17.25
N PRO A 352 -35.43 -5.46 17.22
CA PRO A 352 -36.74 -4.79 17.27
C PRO A 352 -37.66 -5.24 16.13
N SER A 353 -38.97 -5.29 16.39
CA SER A 353 -39.96 -5.79 15.42
C SER A 353 -40.09 -4.96 14.14
N ASP A 354 -39.64 -3.69 14.16
CA ASP A 354 -39.61 -2.80 13.01
C ASP A 354 -38.39 -3.01 12.10
N ILE A 355 -37.42 -3.84 12.52
CA ILE A 355 -36.25 -4.22 11.73
C ILE A 355 -36.45 -5.62 11.15
N ASP A 356 -36.24 -5.75 9.84
CA ASP A 356 -36.38 -7.02 9.11
C ASP A 356 -35.24 -7.99 9.46
N ALA A 357 -35.50 -8.90 10.41
CA ALA A 357 -34.54 -9.89 10.88
C ALA A 357 -33.99 -10.82 9.79
N SER A 358 -34.68 -10.95 8.64
CA SER A 358 -34.19 -11.76 7.51
C SER A 358 -32.99 -11.15 6.80
N LYS A 359 -32.69 -9.87 7.06
CA LYS A 359 -31.56 -9.13 6.48
C LYS A 359 -30.33 -9.10 7.39
N ILE A 360 -30.39 -9.76 8.53
CA ILE A 360 -29.32 -9.80 9.52
C ILE A 360 -28.68 -11.19 9.52
N ASP A 361 -27.37 -11.23 9.25
CA ASP A 361 -26.56 -12.44 9.38
C ASP A 361 -26.22 -12.67 10.87
N ARG A 362 -26.28 -13.92 11.34
CA ARG A 362 -26.05 -14.29 12.76
C ARG A 362 -24.76 -15.09 12.94
N TYR A 363 -24.09 -14.93 14.07
CA TYR A 363 -22.97 -15.80 14.50
C TYR A 363 -23.54 -17.16 14.94
N GLU A 364 -23.22 -18.26 14.24
CA GLU A 364 -23.59 -19.64 14.66
C GLU A 364 -22.99 -20.08 15.99
#